data_AF-A0AAE1T546-F1
#
_entry.id   AF-A0AAE1T546-F1
#
_cell.length_a   1.000
_cell.length_b   1.000
_cell.length_c   1.000
_cell.angle_alpha   90.00
_cell.angle_beta   90.00
_cell.angle_gamma   90.00
#
_symmetry.space_group_name_H-M   'P 1'
#
loop_
_entity.id
_entity.type
_entity.pdbx_description
1 polymer ?
#
loop_
_entity_poly.entity_id
_entity_poly.type
_entity_poly.pdbx_seq_one_letter_code
_entity_poly.pdbx_strand_id
1 'polypeptide(L)' 'MDLRYLRPWARHILTDDEARAIIRPVTIDEVKTALFDIEEDKAPGPDGFSSGFFKAAWPVVGGEVSNAIIDFFKTGRLLK' A
#
# COMPACT_ATOMS: atom_id res chain seq x y z
N MET A 1 -29.64 13.52 2.13
CA MET A 1 -28.94 14.58 2.91
C MET A 1 -28.12 15.40 1.93
N ASP A 2 -28.35 16.70 1.87
CA ASP A 2 -27.75 17.58 0.85
C ASP A 2 -26.38 18.07 1.32
N LEU A 3 -25.32 17.62 0.64
CA LEU A 3 -23.94 17.97 0.98
C LEU A 3 -23.62 19.47 0.78
N ARG A 4 -24.51 20.24 0.11
CA ARG A 4 -24.35 21.69 -0.09
C ARG A 4 -24.31 22.48 1.23
N TYR A 5 -24.92 21.98 2.30
CA TYR A 5 -24.93 22.65 3.61
C TYR A 5 -23.61 22.51 4.39
N LEU A 6 -22.76 21.55 4.03
CA LEU A 6 -21.47 21.33 4.69
C LEU A 6 -20.32 22.11 4.06
N ARG A 7 -20.51 22.74 2.88
CA ARG A 7 -19.44 23.42 2.13
C ARG A 7 -18.61 24.45 2.91
N PRO A 8 -19.16 25.26 3.84
CA PRO A 8 -18.35 26.22 4.59
C PRO A 8 -17.37 25.57 5.59
N TRP A 9 -17.62 24.31 5.97
CA TRP A 9 -16.86 23.57 7.00
C TRP A 9 -16.12 22.37 6.41
N ALA A 10 -16.54 21.89 5.24
CA ALA A 10 -15.92 20.82 4.49
C ALA A 10 -14.77 21.39 3.64
N ARG A 11 -13.70 21.80 4.32
CA ARG A 11 -12.52 22.42 3.69
C ARG A 11 -11.76 21.45 2.77
N HIS A 12 -12.04 20.14 2.86
CA HIS A 12 -11.45 19.09 2.03
C HIS A 12 -12.51 18.03 1.69
N ILE A 13 -13.43 18.38 0.79
CA ILE A 13 -14.27 17.37 0.13
C ILE A 13 -13.42 16.76 -0.97
N LEU A 14 -13.23 15.43 -0.92
CA LEU A 14 -12.59 14.71 -2.02
C LEU A 14 -13.40 14.94 -3.30
N THR A 15 -12.71 15.32 -4.36
CA THR A 15 -13.26 15.25 -5.70
C THR A 15 -13.63 13.81 -6.03
N ASP A 16 -14.54 13.62 -6.98
CA ASP A 16 -14.92 12.28 -7.42
C ASP A 16 -13.70 11.49 -7.94
N ASP A 17 -12.72 12.18 -8.53
CA ASP A 17 -11.48 11.56 -9.02
C ASP A 17 -10.56 11.12 -7.87
N GLU A 18 -10.39 11.93 -6.82
CA GLU A 18 -9.64 11.54 -5.63
C GLU A 18 -10.33 10.37 -4.90
N ALA A 19 -11.66 10.43 -4.78
CA ALA A 19 -12.43 9.34 -4.19
C ALA A 19 -12.25 8.03 -4.97
N ARG A 20 -12.30 8.09 -6.31
CA ARG A 20 -12.01 6.93 -7.18
C ARG A 20 -10.57 6.45 -7.05
N ALA A 21 -9.61 7.37 -6.93
CA ALA A 21 -8.19 7.03 -6.82
C ALA A 21 -7.87 6.28 -5.52
N ILE A 22 -8.51 6.62 -4.40
CA ILE A 22 -8.24 5.98 -3.09
C ILE A 22 -8.81 4.57 -3.01
N ILE A 23 -9.89 4.26 -3.74
CA ILE A 23 -10.53 2.93 -3.73
C ILE A 23 -10.04 2.02 -4.85
N ARG A 24 -9.11 2.48 -5.69
CA ARG A 24 -8.62 1.68 -6.82
C ARG A 24 -7.81 0.48 -6.32
N PRO A 25 -7.70 -0.60 -7.12
CA PRO A 25 -6.82 -1.70 -6.79
C PRO A 25 -5.36 -1.26 -6.63
N VAL A 26 -4.68 -1.80 -5.62
CA VAL A 26 -3.24 -1.62 -5.39
C VAL A 26 -2.45 -2.22 -6.56
N THR A 27 -1.41 -1.52 -7.02
CA THR A 27 -0.52 -1.96 -8.09
C THR A 27 0.80 -2.53 -7.57
N ILE A 28 1.49 -3.30 -8.43
CA ILE A 28 2.84 -3.82 -8.14
C ILE A 28 3.81 -2.66 -7.86
N ASP A 29 3.71 -1.57 -8.61
CA ASP A 29 4.57 -0.41 -8.42
C ASP A 29 4.34 0.30 -7.09
N GLU A 30 3.10 0.36 -6.59
CA GLU A 30 2.80 0.88 -5.26
C GLU A 30 3.42 0.00 -4.17
N VAL A 31 3.32 -1.33 -4.32
CA VAL A 31 3.95 -2.27 -3.38
C VAL A 31 5.47 -2.07 -3.36
N LYS A 32 6.09 -2.03 -4.54
CA LYS A 32 7.54 -1.84 -4.67
C LYS A 32 7.96 -0.50 -4.06
N THR A 33 7.29 0.58 -4.43
CA THR A 33 7.60 1.94 -3.94
C THR A 33 7.51 1.97 -2.42
N ALA A 34 6.43 1.44 -1.84
CA ALA A 34 6.24 1.40 -0.39
C ALA A 34 7.33 0.59 0.33
N LEU A 35 7.73 -0.56 -0.21
CA LEU A 35 8.81 -1.36 0.37
C LEU A 35 10.18 -0.65 0.26
N PHE A 36 10.45 0.00 -0.87
CA PHE A 36 11.73 0.67 -1.13
C PHE A 36 11.89 1.96 -0.34
N ASP A 37 10.79 2.58 0.10
CA ASP A 37 10.78 3.77 0.97
C ASP A 37 11.22 3.47 2.40
N ILE A 38 11.17 2.21 2.85
CA ILE A 38 11.61 1.81 4.20
C ILE A 38 13.14 1.83 4.27
N GLU A 39 13.72 2.62 5.18
CA GLU A 39 15.18 2.63 5.40
C GLU A 39 15.71 1.21 5.73
N GLU A 40 16.90 0.88 5.22
CA GLU A 40 17.45 -0.50 5.31
C GLU A 40 17.92 -0.90 6.72
N ASP A 41 18.23 0.11 7.54
CA ASP A 41 18.69 -0.02 8.92
C ASP A 41 17.54 -0.12 9.94
N LYS A 42 16.29 -0.15 9.48
CA LYS A 42 15.14 -0.43 10.35
C LYS A 42 15.24 -1.84 10.92
N ALA A 43 14.76 -1.97 12.17
CA ALA A 43 14.77 -3.22 12.90
C ALA A 43 14.06 -4.33 12.09
N PRO A 44 14.61 -5.56 12.07
CA PRO A 44 14.01 -6.67 11.34
C PRO A 44 12.69 -7.12 11.95
N GLY A 45 11.90 -7.83 11.16
CA GLY A 45 10.73 -8.54 11.66
C GLY A 45 11.11 -9.71 12.59
N PRO A 46 10.11 -10.41 13.16
CA PRO A 46 10.33 -11.65 13.92
C PRO A 46 11.02 -12.77 13.11
N ASP A 47 11.04 -12.65 11.78
CA ASP A 47 11.75 -13.53 10.85
C ASP A 47 13.26 -13.23 10.74
N GLY A 48 13.72 -12.11 11.30
CA GLY A 48 15.12 -11.69 11.24
C GLY A 48 15.52 -10.97 9.95
N PHE A 49 14.60 -10.70 9.02
CA PHE A 49 14.88 -10.00 7.77
C PHE A 49 14.49 -8.51 7.87
N SER A 50 15.39 -7.63 7.44
CA SER A 50 15.09 -6.19 7.29
C SER A 50 14.55 -5.88 5.90
N SER A 51 14.08 -4.64 5.69
CA SER A 51 13.71 -4.14 4.36
C SER A 51 14.86 -4.28 3.35
N GLY A 52 16.11 -4.12 3.78
CA GLY A 52 17.29 -4.28 2.94
C GLY A 52 17.40 -5.67 2.29
N PHE A 53 17.02 -6.73 3.00
CA PHE A 53 16.95 -8.08 2.43
C PHE A 53 15.97 -8.13 1.26
N PHE A 54 14.74 -7.65 1.45
CA PHE A 54 13.71 -7.68 0.41
C PHE A 54 14.04 -6.78 -0.79
N LYS A 55 14.71 -5.63 -0.56
CA LYS A 55 15.21 -4.77 -1.65
C LYS A 55 16.28 -5.48 -2.46
N ALA A 56 17.26 -6.09 -1.81
CA ALA A 56 18.33 -6.84 -2.48
C ALA A 56 17.81 -8.07 -3.23
N ALA A 57 16.86 -8.79 -2.64
CA ALA A 57 16.25 -9.99 -3.22
C ALA A 57 15.11 -9.69 -4.20
N TRP A 58 14.74 -8.42 -4.43
CA TRP A 58 13.58 -8.02 -5.22
C TRP A 58 13.49 -8.68 -6.62
N PRO A 59 14.58 -8.87 -7.38
CA PRO A 59 14.52 -9.56 -8.67
C PRO A 59 14.03 -11.01 -8.58
N VAL A 60 14.14 -11.63 -7.40
CA VAL A 60 13.76 -13.02 -7.14
C VAL A 60 12.39 -13.09 -6.47
N VAL A 61 12.15 -12.31 -5.41
CA VAL A 61 10.95 -12.45 -4.56
C VAL A 61 9.88 -11.38 -4.83
N GLY A 62 10.20 -10.36 -5.62
CA GLY A 62 9.33 -9.18 -5.77
C GLY A 62 7.98 -9.50 -6.39
N GLY A 63 7.91 -10.52 -7.26
CA GLY A 63 6.66 -10.98 -7.87
C GLY A 63 5.72 -11.61 -6.83
N GLU A 64 6.22 -12.56 -6.05
CA GLU A 64 5.47 -13.27 -5.01
C GLU A 64 5.03 -12.32 -3.91
N VAL A 65 5.93 -11.45 -3.44
CA VAL A 65 5.63 -10.42 -2.42
C VAL A 65 4.51 -9.50 -2.92
N SER A 66 4.60 -9.02 -4.15
CA SER A 66 3.57 -8.15 -4.73
C SER A 66 2.22 -8.84 -4.85
N ASN A 67 2.21 -10.09 -5.34
CA ASN A 67 0.99 -10.86 -5.47
C ASN A 67 0.32 -11.13 -4.12
N ALA A 68 1.10 -11.49 -3.10
CA ALA A 68 0.58 -11.72 -1.75
C ALA A 68 -0.05 -10.46 -1.16
N ILE A 69 0.59 -9.29 -1.32
CA ILE A 69 0.06 -8.02 -0.82
C ILE A 69 -1.20 -7.61 -1.59
N ILE A 70 -1.20 -7.71 -2.92
CA ILE A 70 -2.37 -7.42 -3.75
C ILE A 70 -3.55 -8.34 -3.39
N ASP A 71 -3.29 -9.62 -3.15
CA ASP A 71 -4.33 -10.57 -2.72
C ASP A 71 -4.88 -10.23 -1.32
N PHE A 72 -4.01 -9.82 -0.39
CA PHE A 72 -4.42 -9.34 0.93
C PHE A 72 -5.39 -8.15 0.82
N PHE A 73 -5.10 -7.15 -0.03
CA PHE A 73 -6.00 -6.01 -0.23
C PHE A 73 -7.34 -6.39 -0.88
N LYS A 74 -7.40 -7.52 -1.60
CA LYS A 74 -8.66 -8.03 -2.19
C LYS A 74 -9.47 -8.88 -1.22
N THR A 75 -8.81 -9.69 -0.40
CA THR A 75 -9.46 -10.74 0.41
C THR A 75 -9.51 -10.44 1.91
N GLY A 76 -8.69 -9.50 2.39
CA GLY A 76 -8.47 -9.22 3.81
C GLY A 76 -7.74 -10.34 4.55
N ARG A 77 -7.09 -11.26 3.83
CA ARG A 77 -6.43 -12.45 4.41
C ARG A 77 -4.99 -12.53 3.92
N LEU A 78 -4.06 -12.70 4.85
CA LEU A 78 -2.69 -13.02 4.50
C LEU A 78 -2.57 -14.54 4.33
N LEU A 79 -1.74 -14.99 3.39
CA LEU A 79 -1.46 -16.41 3.18
C LEU A 79 -0.99 -17.03 4.51
N LYS A 80 -1.54 -18.20 4.84
CA LYS A 80 -1.18 -18.98 6.03
C LYS A 80 0.07 -19.80 5.81
#